data_AF-A0A973UST7-F1
#
_entry.id   AF-A0A973UST7-F1
#
_cell.length_a   1.000
_cell.length_b   1.000
_cell.length_c   1.000
_cell.angle_alpha   90.00
_cell.angle_beta   90.00
_cell.angle_gamma   90.00
#
_symmetry.space_group_name_H-M   'P 1'
#
loop_
_entity.id
_entity.type
_entity.pdbx_description
1 polymer ?
#
loop_
_entity_poly.entity_id
_entity_poly.type
_entity_poly.pdbx_seq_one_letter_code
_entity_poly.pdbx_strand_id
1 'polypeptide(L)'
;MTVVRRTGGAVPPQSSGEQPAVVPPKVIGDADAAAVSAVPAHLWAMLTSLGVVGGGLFGAWLIWQNFEAPTFRATSEGSIFAGIVVFTAAVERFMEPFMRWLPGRAAQNRYAWALAAMENGHGSTAAAAKAKAEFDQAKSDKGVLAWGLATALATVMSASGGFYLLHMIAENPQWDAIPTWVDALVTGLIVGGGTKPVHDLISRVQQAKEKSGV
;
A
#
# COMPACT_ATOMS: atom_id res chain seq x y z
N MET A 1 -52.61 56.69 7.01
CA MET A 1 -53.05 55.91 5.85
C MET A 1 -51.83 55.13 5.36
N THR A 2 -51.75 53.81 5.36
CA THR A 2 -52.78 52.77 5.41
C THR A 2 -52.15 51.51 6.00
N VAL A 3 -52.82 50.94 6.99
CA VAL A 3 -52.58 49.59 7.53
C VAL A 3 -53.12 48.59 6.52
N VAL A 4 -52.34 47.58 6.12
CA VAL A 4 -52.87 46.36 5.52
C VAL A 4 -52.34 45.16 6.30
N ARG A 5 -53.18 44.67 7.20
CA ARG A 5 -53.13 43.37 7.84
C ARG A 5 -53.55 42.33 6.79
N ARG A 6 -52.72 41.32 6.49
CA ARG A 6 -53.18 40.15 5.72
C ARG A 6 -53.11 38.89 6.58
N THR A 7 -54.30 38.31 6.66
CA THR A 7 -54.79 37.13 7.35
C THR A 7 -54.00 35.86 7.08
N GLY A 8 -53.92 35.01 8.11
CA GLY A 8 -53.48 33.62 7.99
C GLY A 8 -54.40 32.81 7.05
N GLY A 9 -53.77 31.97 6.26
CA GLY A 9 -54.39 30.84 5.57
C GLY A 9 -53.71 29.56 6.07
N ALA A 10 -54.53 28.61 6.51
CA ALA A 10 -54.10 27.31 7.01
C ALA A 10 -53.26 26.55 5.99
N VAL A 11 -52.16 25.96 6.44
CA VAL A 11 -51.35 25.02 5.66
C VAL A 11 -52.15 23.71 5.55
N PRO A 12 -52.42 23.20 4.33
CA PRO A 12 -53.07 21.90 4.16
C PRO A 12 -52.16 20.77 4.65
N PRO A 13 -52.71 19.63 5.12
CA PRO A 13 -51.90 18.47 5.50
C PRO A 13 -51.12 18.00 4.26
N GLN A 14 -49.79 18.03 4.35
CA GLN A 14 -48.93 17.43 3.33
C GLN A 14 -49.26 15.94 3.25
N SER A 15 -49.87 15.55 2.14
CA SER A 15 -49.95 14.17 1.70
C SER A 15 -48.55 13.59 1.61
N SER A 16 -48.36 12.40 2.16
CA SER A 16 -47.18 11.55 2.03
C SER A 16 -46.87 11.27 0.55
N GLY A 17 -46.17 12.21 -0.09
CA GLY A 17 -45.62 12.05 -1.42
C GLY A 17 -44.23 11.44 -1.30
N GLU A 18 -44.03 10.33 -2.01
CA GLU A 18 -42.77 9.61 -2.15
C GLU A 18 -41.55 10.53 -2.13
N GLN A 19 -40.76 10.36 -1.07
CA GLN A 19 -39.40 10.82 -1.01
C GLN A 19 -38.66 10.21 -2.20
N PRO A 20 -38.12 11.00 -3.15
CA PRO A 20 -37.34 10.44 -4.24
C PRO A 20 -36.22 9.62 -3.62
N ALA A 21 -36.15 8.34 -3.97
CA ALA A 21 -35.15 7.42 -3.49
C ALA A 21 -33.78 8.11 -3.57
N VAL A 22 -33.22 8.41 -2.39
CA VAL A 22 -31.84 8.86 -2.28
C VAL A 22 -31.03 7.70 -2.83
N VAL A 23 -30.63 7.80 -4.08
CA VAL A 23 -29.62 6.90 -4.65
C VAL A 23 -28.43 7.06 -3.70
N PRO A 24 -28.08 6.03 -2.92
CA PRO A 24 -26.95 6.15 -2.03
C PRO A 24 -25.75 6.56 -2.88
N PRO A 25 -24.88 7.46 -2.41
CA PRO A 25 -23.63 7.73 -3.10
C PRO A 25 -23.03 6.36 -3.39
N LYS A 26 -22.72 6.10 -4.67
CA LYS A 26 -21.96 4.91 -5.05
C LYS A 26 -20.71 4.98 -4.20
N VAL A 27 -20.70 4.20 -3.12
CA VAL A 27 -19.55 4.01 -2.27
C VAL A 27 -18.53 3.43 -3.24
N ILE A 28 -17.59 4.26 -3.67
CA ILE A 28 -16.35 3.81 -4.30
C ILE A 28 -15.54 3.22 -3.14
N GLY A 29 -16.08 2.15 -2.56
CA GLY A 29 -15.41 1.27 -1.64
C GLY A 29 -14.86 0.14 -2.49
N ASP A 30 -13.61 -0.21 -2.20
CA ASP A 30 -12.91 -1.41 -2.68
C ASP A 30 -12.23 -1.35 -4.06
N ALA A 31 -11.88 -0.16 -4.58
CA ALA A 31 -11.15 -0.07 -5.86
C ALA A 31 -9.83 0.72 -5.85
N ASP A 32 -9.39 1.26 -4.71
CA ASP A 32 -8.08 1.95 -4.60
C ASP A 32 -7.06 1.23 -3.70
N ALA A 33 -7.38 0.01 -3.27
CA ALA A 33 -6.36 -0.93 -2.84
C ALA A 33 -5.52 -1.27 -4.07
N ALA A 34 -4.34 -0.64 -4.22
CA ALA A 34 -3.42 -0.79 -5.36
C ALA A 34 -3.66 -2.10 -6.12
N ALA A 35 -4.58 -2.05 -7.11
CA ALA A 35 -4.93 -3.21 -7.89
C ALA A 35 -3.63 -3.56 -8.59
N VAL A 36 -2.98 -4.64 -8.15
CA VAL A 36 -1.83 -5.20 -8.85
C VAL A 36 -2.37 -5.44 -10.24
N SER A 37 -1.88 -4.66 -11.20
CA SER A 37 -2.35 -4.79 -12.56
C SER A 37 -2.11 -6.26 -12.95
N ALA A 38 -3.13 -6.91 -13.52
CA ALA A 38 -3.05 -8.31 -13.89
C ALA A 38 -1.97 -8.56 -14.98
N VAL A 39 -1.42 -7.47 -15.53
CA VAL A 39 -0.31 -7.48 -16.46
C VAL A 39 1.01 -7.67 -15.71
N PRO A 40 1.82 -8.68 -16.06
CA PRO A 40 3.13 -8.86 -15.44
C PRO A 40 4.00 -7.63 -15.69
N ALA A 41 4.78 -7.23 -14.69
CA ALA A 41 5.79 -6.19 -14.87
C ALA A 41 6.80 -6.60 -15.95
N HIS A 42 7.40 -5.62 -16.61
CA HIS A 42 8.47 -5.90 -17.55
C HIS A 42 9.67 -6.54 -16.86
N LEU A 43 10.38 -7.39 -17.61
CA LEU A 43 11.59 -8.07 -17.12
C LEU A 43 12.65 -7.07 -16.61
N TRP A 44 12.81 -5.92 -17.26
CA TRP A 44 13.77 -4.91 -16.82
C TRP A 44 13.42 -4.33 -15.44
N ALA A 45 12.13 -4.15 -15.14
CA ALA A 45 11.66 -3.64 -13.85
C ALA A 45 11.91 -4.69 -12.76
N MET A 46 11.67 -5.96 -13.06
CA MET A 46 12.00 -7.08 -12.18
C MET A 46 13.51 -7.18 -11.89
N LEU A 47 14.35 -7.16 -12.93
CA LEU A 47 15.81 -7.24 -12.78
C LEU A 47 16.36 -6.04 -12.01
N THR A 48 15.87 -4.84 -12.31
CA THR A 48 16.24 -3.62 -11.56
C THR A 48 15.86 -3.76 -10.09
N SER A 49 14.63 -4.20 -9.81
CA SER A 49 14.15 -4.39 -8.44
C SER A 49 14.98 -5.41 -7.67
N LEU A 50 15.28 -6.56 -8.29
CA LEU A 50 16.13 -7.59 -7.69
C LEU A 50 17.56 -7.07 -7.47
N GLY A 51 18.10 -6.28 -8.41
CA GLY A 51 19.39 -5.62 -8.26
C GLY A 51 19.42 -4.63 -7.08
N VAL A 52 18.35 -3.85 -6.90
CA VAL A 52 18.20 -2.93 -5.76
C VAL A 52 18.12 -3.70 -4.43
N VAL A 53 17.35 -4.80 -4.37
CA VAL A 53 17.31 -5.69 -3.20
C VAL A 53 18.69 -6.28 -2.91
N GLY A 54 19.40 -6.76 -3.94
CA GLY A 54 20.77 -7.26 -3.80
C GLY A 54 21.74 -6.19 -3.29
N GLY A 55 21.59 -4.94 -3.73
CA GLY A 55 22.34 -3.80 -3.22
C GLY A 55 22.04 -3.51 -1.74
N GLY A 56 20.77 -3.56 -1.33
CA GLY A 56 20.38 -3.43 0.08
C GLY A 56 20.94 -4.55 0.96
N LEU A 57 20.91 -5.79 0.46
CA LEU A 57 21.51 -6.95 1.11
C LEU A 57 23.02 -6.79 1.29
N PHE A 58 23.71 -6.36 0.24
CA PHE A 58 25.14 -6.07 0.29
C PHE A 58 25.45 -4.95 1.30
N GLY A 59 24.61 -3.91 1.36
CA GLY A 59 24.70 -2.85 2.38
C GLY A 59 24.53 -3.39 3.80
N ALA A 60 23.53 -4.24 4.04
CA ALA A 60 23.33 -4.90 5.34
C ALA A 60 24.50 -5.80 5.72
N TRP A 61 25.07 -6.54 4.76
CA TRP A 61 26.27 -7.36 4.98
C TRP A 61 27.49 -6.48 5.35
N LEU A 62 27.69 -5.35 4.67
CA LEU A 62 28.74 -4.41 5.03
C LEU A 62 28.55 -3.82 6.43
N ILE A 63 27.31 -3.50 6.81
CA ILE A 63 27.00 -3.03 8.17
C ILE A 63 27.37 -4.11 9.17
N TRP A 64 26.93 -5.36 8.95
CA TRP A 64 27.24 -6.48 9.84
C TRP A 64 28.76 -6.71 10.00
N GLN A 65 29.53 -6.58 8.92
CA GLN A 65 30.99 -6.75 8.97
C GLN A 65 31.71 -5.64 9.75
N ASN A 66 31.19 -4.42 9.74
CA ASN A 66 31.88 -3.25 10.28
C ASN A 66 31.27 -2.74 11.61
N PHE A 67 30.05 -3.14 11.93
CA PHE A 67 29.27 -2.64 13.07
C PHE A 67 28.50 -3.78 13.75
N GLU A 68 28.74 -3.96 15.04
CA GLU A 68 27.92 -4.81 15.90
C GLU A 68 26.69 -4.03 16.37
N ALA A 69 25.67 -3.91 15.52
CA ALA A 69 24.43 -3.24 15.89
C ALA A 69 23.74 -4.03 17.02
N PRO A 70 23.50 -3.44 18.20
CA PRO A 70 22.81 -4.12 19.29
C PRO A 70 21.39 -4.47 18.85
N THR A 71 21.00 -5.73 19.05
CA THR A 71 19.67 -6.21 18.64
C THR A 71 18.60 -5.61 19.53
N PHE A 72 17.63 -4.92 18.93
CA PHE A 72 16.46 -4.43 19.65
C PHE A 72 15.61 -5.62 20.10
N ARG A 73 15.24 -5.65 21.38
CA ARG A 73 14.42 -6.71 21.95
C ARG A 73 13.08 -6.15 22.41
N ALA A 74 12.02 -6.71 21.88
CA ALA A 74 10.67 -6.45 22.36
C ALA A 74 10.41 -7.19 23.66
N THR A 75 9.62 -6.58 24.55
CA THR A 75 9.25 -7.16 25.85
C THR A 75 7.94 -7.94 25.81
N SER A 76 7.17 -7.83 24.72
CA SER A 76 5.93 -8.56 24.48
C SER A 76 5.62 -8.71 22.99
N GLU A 77 4.82 -9.71 22.63
CA GLU A 77 4.33 -9.91 21.25
C GLU A 77 3.66 -8.65 20.69
N GLY A 78 2.85 -7.96 21.50
CA GLY A 78 2.19 -6.71 21.10
C GLY A 78 3.18 -5.60 20.73
N SER A 79 4.32 -5.52 21.43
CA SER A 79 5.38 -4.55 21.11
C SER A 79 6.16 -4.90 19.84
N ILE A 80 6.31 -6.20 19.51
CA ILE A 80 6.89 -6.64 18.22
C ILE A 80 5.99 -6.17 17.08
N PHE A 81 4.70 -6.47 17.16
CA PHE A 81 3.74 -6.09 16.12
C PHE A 81 3.68 -4.56 15.93
N ALA A 82 3.55 -3.82 17.03
CA ALA A 82 3.54 -2.36 16.98
C ALA A 82 4.84 -1.80 16.38
N GLY A 83 5.99 -2.38 16.74
CA GLY A 83 7.29 -2.01 16.19
C GLY A 83 7.36 -2.18 14.67
N ILE A 84 6.91 -3.33 14.16
CA ILE A 84 6.90 -3.60 12.70
C ILE A 84 5.97 -2.64 11.97
N VAL A 85 4.78 -2.38 12.52
CA VAL A 85 3.82 -1.45 11.90
C VAL A 85 4.38 -0.04 11.84
N VAL A 86 4.96 0.46 12.94
CA VAL A 86 5.58 1.80 12.98
C VAL A 86 6.79 1.85 12.05
N PHE A 87 7.62 0.81 12.02
CA PHE A 87 8.78 0.74 11.14
C PHE A 87 8.38 0.73 9.66
N THR A 88 7.36 -0.06 9.31
CA THR A 88 6.80 -0.10 7.95
C THR A 88 6.25 1.27 7.55
N ALA A 89 5.47 1.90 8.41
CA ALA A 89 4.94 3.25 8.16
C ALA A 89 6.06 4.29 8.01
N ALA A 90 7.14 4.17 8.78
CA ALA A 90 8.30 5.06 8.67
C ALA A 90 9.01 4.89 7.30
N VAL A 91 9.21 3.64 6.86
CA VAL A 91 9.77 3.32 5.53
C VAL A 91 8.88 3.88 4.43
N GLU A 92 7.55 3.68 4.53
CA GLU A 92 6.59 4.24 3.57
C GLU A 92 6.71 5.76 3.48
N ARG A 93 6.73 6.46 4.62
CA ARG A 93 6.87 7.93 4.67
C ARG A 93 8.20 8.40 4.10
N PHE A 94 9.28 7.68 4.36
CA PHE A 94 10.59 7.99 3.78
C PHE A 94 10.59 7.83 2.26
N MET A 95 9.85 6.85 1.73
CA MET A 95 9.79 6.55 0.30
C MET A 95 8.92 7.50 -0.52
N GLU A 96 7.87 8.09 0.06
CA GLU A 96 6.96 9.03 -0.63
C GLU A 96 7.66 10.06 -1.54
N PRO A 97 8.70 10.79 -1.09
CA PRO A 97 9.41 11.75 -1.96
C PRO A 97 10.15 11.10 -3.13
N PHE A 98 10.53 9.82 -3.04
CA PHE A 98 11.21 9.07 -4.10
C PHE A 98 10.22 8.49 -5.12
N MET A 99 8.99 8.18 -4.69
CA MET A 99 7.94 7.62 -5.55
C MET A 99 7.55 8.52 -6.72
N ARG A 100 7.89 9.82 -6.67
CA ARG A 100 7.68 10.79 -7.76
C ARG A 100 8.57 10.55 -8.98
N TRP A 101 9.71 9.87 -8.80
CA TRP A 101 10.67 9.58 -9.86
C TRP A 101 10.41 8.25 -10.58
N LEU A 102 9.49 7.43 -10.05
CA LEU A 102 9.08 6.18 -10.69
C LEU A 102 8.22 6.42 -11.95
N PRO A 103 8.28 5.50 -12.94
CA PRO A 103 7.50 5.61 -14.17
C PRO A 103 5.98 5.56 -13.91
N GLY A 104 5.20 6.07 -14.87
CA GLY A 104 3.73 5.91 -14.89
C GLY A 104 2.90 7.19 -14.96
N ARG A 105 3.45 8.35 -14.57
CA ARG A 105 2.71 9.64 -14.65
C ARG A 105 2.28 9.99 -16.08
N ALA A 106 3.18 9.82 -17.04
CA ALA A 106 2.87 10.07 -18.44
C ALA A 106 1.78 9.12 -18.98
N ALA A 107 1.84 7.84 -18.61
CA ALA A 107 0.85 6.85 -19.02
C ALA A 107 -0.53 7.12 -18.39
N GLN A 108 -0.56 7.52 -17.10
CA GLN A 108 -1.78 7.93 -16.42
C GLN A 108 -2.44 9.13 -17.10
N ASN A 109 -1.66 10.16 -17.44
CA ASN A 109 -2.16 11.34 -18.14
C ASN A 109 -2.72 10.96 -19.52
N ARG A 110 -2.01 10.11 -20.29
CA ARG A 110 -2.49 9.63 -21.60
C ARG A 110 -3.81 8.88 -21.48
N TYR A 111 -3.95 8.01 -20.47
CA TYR A 111 -5.20 7.29 -20.22
C TYR A 111 -6.34 8.25 -19.87
N ALA A 112 -6.11 9.21 -18.98
CA ALA A 112 -7.10 10.23 -18.62
C ALA A 112 -7.54 11.07 -19.84
N TRP A 113 -6.60 11.50 -20.69
CA TRP A 113 -6.90 12.21 -21.93
C TRP A 113 -7.71 11.36 -22.91
N ALA A 114 -7.38 10.07 -23.06
CA ALA A 114 -8.12 9.17 -23.94
C ALA A 114 -9.55 8.92 -23.44
N LEU A 115 -9.75 8.82 -22.13
CA LEU A 115 -11.07 8.71 -21.50
C LEU A 115 -11.90 9.98 -21.76
N ALA A 116 -11.32 11.14 -21.51
CA ALA A 116 -11.98 12.43 -21.75
C ALA A 116 -12.32 12.64 -23.23
N ALA A 117 -11.45 12.23 -24.15
CA ALA A 117 -11.75 12.30 -25.58
C ALA A 117 -12.95 11.41 -25.95
N MET A 118 -13.04 10.21 -25.37
CA MET A 118 -14.18 9.31 -25.54
C MET A 118 -15.49 9.92 -25.02
N GLU A 119 -15.46 10.49 -23.81
CA GLU A 119 -16.63 11.14 -23.20
C GLU A 119 -17.12 12.34 -24.03
N ASN A 120 -16.19 13.07 -24.66
CA ASN A 120 -16.50 14.21 -25.53
C ASN A 120 -16.85 13.79 -26.98
N GLY A 121 -16.95 12.50 -27.29
CA GLY A 121 -17.33 12.01 -28.63
C GLY A 121 -16.26 12.16 -29.72
N HIS A 122 -15.05 12.57 -29.37
CA HIS A 122 -13.91 12.72 -30.29
C HIS A 122 -12.90 11.57 -30.20
N GLY A 123 -13.04 10.70 -29.19
CA GLY A 123 -12.17 9.57 -28.93
C GLY A 123 -12.72 8.25 -29.46
N SER A 124 -11.84 7.24 -29.56
CA SER A 124 -12.22 5.87 -29.89
C SER A 124 -12.01 4.94 -28.69
N THR A 125 -12.86 3.93 -28.58
CA THR A 125 -12.71 2.84 -27.59
C THR A 125 -11.37 2.14 -27.73
N ALA A 126 -10.87 1.98 -28.96
CA ALA A 126 -9.56 1.40 -29.23
C ALA A 126 -8.41 2.24 -28.65
N ALA A 127 -8.47 3.57 -28.77
CA ALA A 127 -7.46 4.47 -28.21
C ALA A 127 -7.47 4.45 -26.67
N ALA A 128 -8.66 4.46 -26.05
CA ALA A 128 -8.80 4.34 -24.60
C ALA A 128 -8.31 2.98 -24.07
N ALA A 129 -8.61 1.89 -24.77
CA ALA A 129 -8.15 0.55 -24.41
C ALA A 129 -6.61 0.43 -24.48
N LYS A 130 -5.99 0.99 -25.52
CA LYS A 130 -4.52 1.01 -25.64
C LYS A 130 -3.88 1.82 -24.51
N ALA A 131 -4.39 3.02 -24.25
CA ALA A 131 -3.88 3.88 -23.18
C ALA A 131 -4.06 3.24 -21.79
N LYS A 132 -5.16 2.50 -21.59
CA LYS A 132 -5.38 1.69 -20.38
C LYS A 132 -4.31 0.61 -20.23
N ALA A 133 -4.04 -0.15 -21.29
CA ALA A 133 -3.02 -1.20 -21.25
C ALA A 133 -1.62 -0.62 -20.92
N GLU A 134 -1.25 0.51 -21.52
CA GLU A 134 0.01 1.20 -21.20
C GLU A 134 0.06 1.67 -19.74
N PHE A 135 -1.04 2.19 -19.20
CA PHE A 135 -1.14 2.59 -17.81
C PHE A 135 -1.03 1.40 -16.85
N ASP A 136 -1.77 0.32 -17.14
CA ASP A 136 -1.77 -0.91 -16.34
C ASP A 136 -0.36 -1.53 -16.31
N GLN A 137 0.36 -1.52 -17.43
CA GLN A 137 1.75 -1.97 -17.49
C GLN A 137 2.68 -1.08 -16.64
N ALA A 138 2.59 0.24 -16.79
CA ALA A 138 3.43 1.17 -16.03
C ALA A 138 3.13 1.10 -14.52
N LYS A 139 1.89 0.79 -14.14
CA LYS A 139 1.49 0.54 -12.75
C LYS A 139 2.16 -0.71 -12.20
N SER A 140 2.22 -1.81 -12.96
CA SER A 140 2.92 -3.03 -12.57
C SER A 140 4.41 -2.80 -12.38
N ASP A 141 5.06 -2.12 -13.34
CA ASP A 141 6.49 -1.79 -13.25
C ASP A 141 6.79 -0.94 -12.02
N LYS A 142 5.99 0.11 -11.79
CA LYS A 142 6.10 0.98 -10.62
C LYS A 142 5.94 0.19 -9.32
N GLY A 143 4.98 -0.74 -9.26
CA GLY A 143 4.75 -1.58 -8.09
C GLY A 143 5.97 -2.44 -7.75
N VAL A 144 6.55 -3.11 -8.74
CA VAL A 144 7.75 -3.95 -8.54
C VAL A 144 8.96 -3.10 -8.12
N LEU A 145 9.19 -1.96 -8.78
CA LEU A 145 10.30 -1.07 -8.40
C LEU A 145 10.14 -0.50 -6.99
N ALA A 146 8.92 -0.15 -6.60
CA ALA A 146 8.62 0.33 -5.25
C ALA A 146 8.86 -0.78 -4.21
N TRP A 147 8.41 -2.00 -4.47
CA TRP A 147 8.67 -3.16 -3.62
C TRP A 147 10.17 -3.39 -3.41
N GLY A 148 10.98 -3.37 -4.47
CA GLY A 148 12.42 -3.54 -4.38
C GLY A 148 13.10 -2.46 -3.57
N LEU A 149 12.72 -1.21 -3.79
CA LEU A 149 13.25 -0.06 -3.04
C LEU A 149 12.88 -0.12 -1.56
N ALA A 150 11.62 -0.45 -1.25
CA ALA A 150 11.14 -0.61 0.12
C ALA A 150 11.91 -1.71 0.86
N THR A 151 12.04 -2.87 0.21
CA THR A 151 12.77 -4.01 0.74
C THR A 151 14.22 -3.65 1.03
N ALA A 152 14.92 -3.08 0.04
CA ALA A 152 16.33 -2.71 0.19
C ALA A 152 16.55 -1.69 1.32
N LEU A 153 15.71 -0.66 1.37
CA LEU A 153 15.78 0.37 2.40
C LEU A 153 15.50 -0.20 3.79
N ALA A 154 14.42 -0.97 3.93
CA ALA A 154 14.06 -1.60 5.20
C ALA A 154 15.14 -2.58 5.67
N THR A 155 15.77 -3.35 4.77
CA THR A 155 16.90 -4.22 5.08
C THR A 155 18.10 -3.44 5.61
N VAL A 156 18.50 -2.35 4.96
CA VAL A 156 19.62 -1.52 5.42
C VAL A 156 19.29 -0.85 6.76
N MET A 157 18.09 -0.32 6.92
CA MET A 157 17.65 0.31 8.17
C MET A 157 17.59 -0.71 9.32
N SER A 158 17.07 -1.91 9.06
CA SER A 158 17.04 -3.03 10.01
C SER A 158 18.45 -3.42 10.46
N ALA A 159 19.38 -3.60 9.51
CA ALA A 159 20.78 -3.91 9.81
C ALA A 159 21.47 -2.81 10.63
N SER A 160 21.21 -1.54 10.33
CA SER A 160 21.80 -0.42 11.06
C SER A 160 21.21 -0.21 12.45
N GLY A 161 19.90 -0.45 12.61
CA GLY A 161 19.15 -0.16 13.83
C GLY A 161 18.95 -1.37 14.74
N GLY A 162 19.40 -2.56 14.33
CA GLY A 162 19.25 -3.79 15.08
C GLY A 162 17.82 -4.33 15.15
N PHE A 163 16.94 -3.93 14.21
CA PHE A 163 15.54 -4.33 14.18
C PHE A 163 15.38 -5.63 13.40
N TYR A 164 15.73 -6.76 14.03
CA TYR A 164 15.81 -8.07 13.42
C TYR A 164 14.60 -8.93 13.81
N LEU A 165 13.67 -9.17 12.88
CA LEU A 165 12.40 -9.80 13.19
C LEU A 165 12.56 -11.21 13.76
N LEU A 166 13.34 -12.08 13.13
CA LEU A 166 13.49 -13.47 13.57
C LEU A 166 14.15 -13.53 14.96
N HIS A 167 15.15 -12.68 15.21
CA HIS A 167 15.79 -12.57 16.52
C HIS A 167 14.85 -11.95 17.58
N MET A 168 13.88 -11.12 17.19
CA MET A 168 12.87 -10.59 18.10
C MET A 168 11.82 -11.63 18.50
N ILE A 169 11.48 -12.56 17.59
CA ILE A 169 10.50 -13.62 17.86
C ILE A 169 11.16 -14.83 18.53
N ALA A 170 12.48 -15.01 18.35
CA ALA A 170 13.21 -16.10 18.99
C ALA A 170 13.19 -15.95 20.52
N GLU A 171 12.64 -16.95 21.20
CA GLU A 171 12.57 -16.98 22.67
C GLU A 171 13.96 -17.10 23.32
N ASN A 172 14.94 -17.64 22.59
CA ASN A 172 16.30 -17.85 23.10
C ASN A 172 17.24 -16.67 22.75
N PRO A 173 17.76 -15.95 23.75
CA PRO A 173 18.73 -14.86 23.58
C PRO A 173 20.00 -15.19 22.81
N GLN A 174 20.42 -16.45 22.81
CA GLN A 174 21.66 -16.94 22.20
C GLN A 174 21.41 -17.68 20.87
N TRP A 175 20.26 -17.47 20.26
CA TRP A 175 19.97 -18.10 18.98
C TRP A 175 20.77 -17.43 17.85
N ASP A 176 21.90 -18.05 17.49
CA ASP A 176 22.80 -17.61 16.41
C ASP A 176 22.65 -18.44 15.12
N ALA A 177 21.54 -19.16 14.94
CA ALA A 177 21.38 -20.04 13.77
C ALA A 177 21.30 -19.28 12.44
N ILE A 178 20.90 -18.00 12.49
CA ILE A 178 20.73 -17.15 11.32
C ILE A 178 21.58 -15.89 11.51
N PRO A 179 22.53 -15.59 10.60
CA PRO A 179 23.28 -14.33 10.66
C PRO A 179 22.35 -13.11 10.60
N THR A 180 22.66 -12.05 11.35
CA THR A 180 21.81 -10.85 11.44
C THR A 180 21.57 -10.16 10.09
N TRP A 181 22.51 -10.22 9.14
CA TRP A 181 22.31 -9.70 7.79
C TRP A 181 21.22 -10.48 7.01
N VAL A 182 21.04 -11.77 7.29
CA VAL A 182 19.96 -12.59 6.72
C VAL A 182 18.64 -12.21 7.36
N ASP A 183 18.60 -12.00 8.66
CA ASP A 183 17.38 -11.53 9.34
C ASP A 183 16.98 -10.12 8.88
N ALA A 184 17.94 -9.22 8.68
CA ALA A 184 17.67 -7.91 8.06
C ALA A 184 17.02 -8.04 6.67
N LEU A 185 17.44 -9.01 5.88
CA LEU A 185 16.80 -9.29 4.59
C LEU A 185 15.35 -9.77 4.79
N VAL A 186 15.12 -10.72 5.69
CA VAL A 186 13.77 -11.24 5.98
C VAL A 186 12.86 -10.13 6.49
N THR A 187 13.36 -9.32 7.41
CA THR A 187 12.66 -8.14 7.93
C THR A 187 12.33 -7.17 6.80
N GLY A 188 13.31 -6.84 5.95
CA GLY A 188 13.09 -5.96 4.81
C GLY A 188 12.10 -6.52 3.80
N LEU A 189 12.08 -7.83 3.54
CA LEU A 189 11.10 -8.47 2.65
C LEU A 189 9.68 -8.40 3.21
N ILE A 190 9.52 -8.59 4.52
CA ILE A 190 8.22 -8.48 5.21
C ILE A 190 7.71 -7.04 5.14
N VAL A 191 8.58 -6.08 5.42
CA VAL A 191 8.26 -4.65 5.35
C VAL A 191 7.99 -4.22 3.91
N GLY A 192 8.81 -4.65 2.96
CA GLY A 192 8.68 -4.32 1.54
C GLY A 192 7.45 -4.95 0.88
N GLY A 193 7.01 -6.12 1.37
CA GLY A 193 5.70 -6.70 1.01
C GLY A 193 4.50 -5.87 1.48
N GLY A 194 4.74 -4.92 2.39
CA GLY A 194 3.73 -4.04 2.96
C GLY A 194 2.79 -4.75 3.95
N THR A 195 1.73 -4.06 4.35
CA THR A 195 0.74 -4.57 5.32
C THR A 195 -0.33 -5.47 4.70
N LYS A 196 -0.34 -5.69 3.38
CA LYS A 196 -1.34 -6.53 2.69
C LYS A 196 -1.35 -7.98 3.18
N PRO A 197 -0.21 -8.70 3.30
CA PRO A 197 -0.20 -10.04 3.87
C PRO A 197 -0.70 -10.07 5.32
N VAL A 198 -0.44 -9.02 6.10
CA VAL A 198 -0.89 -8.89 7.50
C VAL A 198 -2.40 -8.65 7.58
N HIS A 199 -2.95 -7.78 6.73
CA HIS A 199 -4.40 -7.59 6.60
C HIS A 199 -5.11 -8.85 6.08
N ASP A 200 -4.49 -9.58 5.16
CA ASP A 200 -5.00 -10.86 4.66
C ASP A 200 -4.95 -11.93 5.76
N LEU A 201 -3.93 -11.93 6.63
CA LEU A 201 -3.88 -12.82 7.78
C LEU A 201 -4.98 -12.50 8.80
N ILE A 202 -5.16 -11.22 9.14
CA ILE A 202 -6.19 -10.77 10.07
C ILE A 202 -7.59 -11.10 9.54
N SER A 203 -7.86 -10.82 8.26
CA SER A 203 -9.16 -11.15 7.64
C SER A 203 -9.40 -12.65 7.58
N ARG A 204 -8.38 -13.47 7.31
CA ARG A 204 -8.49 -14.94 7.37
C ARG A 204 -8.70 -15.46 8.79
N VAL A 205 -8.04 -14.87 9.79
CA VAL A 205 -8.24 -15.21 11.21
C VAL A 205 -9.63 -14.78 11.67
N GLN A 206 -10.14 -13.62 11.24
CA GLN A 206 -11.51 -13.16 11.50
C GLN A 206 -12.54 -14.11 10.85
N GLN A 207 -12.36 -14.45 9.58
CA GLN A 207 -13.21 -15.42 8.88
C GLN A 207 -13.15 -16.81 9.51
N ALA A 208 -11.98 -17.25 9.97
CA ALA A 208 -11.82 -18.51 10.69
C ALA A 208 -12.57 -18.47 12.03
N LYS A 209 -12.49 -17.35 12.76
CA LYS A 209 -13.18 -17.16 14.05
C LYS A 209 -14.71 -17.15 13.89
N GLU A 210 -15.22 -16.45 12.88
CA GLU A 210 -16.66 -16.46 12.52
C GLU A 210 -17.15 -17.85 12.11
N LYS A 211 -16.30 -18.63 11.42
CA LYS A 211 -16.63 -19.98 10.97
C LYS A 211 -16.49 -21.05 12.07
N SER A 212 -15.68 -20.80 13.10
CA SER A 212 -15.49 -21.71 14.23
C SER A 212 -16.47 -21.53 15.39
N GLY A 213 -17.35 -20.52 15.35
CA GLY A 213 -18.51 -20.45 16.25
C GLY A 213 -18.20 -20.56 17.74
N VAL A 214 -17.26 -19.75 18.22
CA VAL A 214 -17.21 -19.30 19.63
C VAL A 214 -17.30 -17.79 19.65
#